data_AF-A0A8T0BQQ0-F1
#
_entry.id   AF-A0A8T0BQQ0-F1
#
_cell.length_a   1.000
_cell.length_b   1.000
_cell.length_c   1.000
_cell.angle_alpha   90.00
_cell.angle_beta   90.00
_cell.angle_gamma   90.00
#
_symmetry.space_group_name_H-M   'P 1'
#
loop_
_entity.id
_entity.type
_entity.pdbx_description
1 polymer ?
#
loop_
_entity_poly.entity_id
_entity_poly.type
_entity_poly.pdbx_seq_one_letter_code
_entity_poly.pdbx_strand_id
1 'polypeptide(L)'
;MAKQPVTVPVSALIFKDVKVRGFWVTQWKRDNKQDDKALHVMLEELCTLIRAGKLAAPFCSEVTMKDFHKALDNAMKPYISAKQILVM
;
A
#
# COMPACT_ATOMS: atom_id res chain seq x y z
N MET A 1 -5.92 -10.42 2.35
CA MET A 1 -6.22 -10.93 0.99
C MET A 1 -7.65 -11.45 1.00
N ALA A 2 -8.48 -11.07 0.01
CA ALA A 2 -9.92 -11.34 0.04
C ALA A 2 -10.30 -12.84 0.03
N LYS A 3 -9.35 -13.77 -0.20
CA LYS A 3 -9.55 -15.22 -0.32
C LYS A 3 -10.61 -15.68 -1.35
N GLN A 4 -11.26 -14.75 -2.04
CA GLN A 4 -12.27 -14.98 -3.06
C GLN A 4 -11.64 -14.91 -4.46
N PRO A 5 -12.07 -15.77 -5.40
CA PRO A 5 -11.69 -15.68 -6.81
C PRO A 5 -12.07 -14.33 -7.42
N VAL A 6 -11.24 -13.82 -8.32
CA VAL A 6 -11.54 -12.63 -9.13
C VAL A 6 -12.03 -13.08 -10.49
N THR A 7 -13.24 -12.68 -10.90
CA THR A 7 -13.79 -12.96 -12.23
C THR A 7 -13.40 -11.87 -13.21
N VAL A 8 -12.89 -12.25 -14.39
CA VAL A 8 -12.48 -11.32 -15.46
C VAL A 8 -13.14 -11.74 -16.77
N PRO A 9 -13.81 -10.83 -17.51
CA PRO A 9 -14.41 -11.16 -18.79
C PRO A 9 -13.37 -11.60 -19.83
N VAL A 10 -13.55 -12.78 -20.40
CA VAL A 10 -12.65 -13.33 -21.42
C VAL A 10 -12.54 -12.41 -22.65
N SER A 11 -13.64 -11.77 -23.04
CA SER A 11 -13.65 -10.83 -24.16
C SER A 11 -12.73 -9.62 -23.95
N ALA A 12 -12.53 -9.17 -22.71
CA ALA A 12 -11.60 -8.09 -22.40
C ALA A 12 -10.14 -8.54 -22.54
N LEU A 13 -9.83 -9.79 -22.20
CA LEU A 13 -8.49 -10.35 -22.36
C LEU A 13 -8.15 -10.55 -23.85
N ILE A 14 -9.08 -11.12 -24.63
CA ILE A 14 -8.84 -11.48 -26.04
C ILE A 14 -8.90 -10.24 -26.94
N PHE A 15 -9.95 -9.43 -26.84
CA PHE A 15 -10.24 -8.41 -27.85
C PHE A 15 -9.79 -7.00 -27.43
N LYS A 16 -9.38 -6.80 -26.17
CA LYS A 16 -8.93 -5.51 -25.66
C LYS A 16 -7.51 -5.55 -25.07
N ASP A 17 -6.83 -6.69 -25.13
CA ASP A 17 -5.50 -6.92 -24.55
C ASP A 17 -5.38 -6.45 -23.08
N VAL A 18 -6.43 -6.66 -22.28
CA VAL A 18 -6.39 -6.31 -20.85
C VAL A 18 -5.46 -7.26 -20.11
N LYS A 19 -4.53 -6.70 -19.31
CA LYS A 19 -3.58 -7.47 -18.49
C LYS A 19 -3.97 -7.39 -17.02
N VAL A 20 -4.19 -8.53 -16.39
CA VAL A 20 -4.49 -8.63 -14.96
C VAL A 20 -3.27 -9.18 -14.23
N ARG A 21 -2.73 -8.41 -13.27
CA ARG A 21 -1.49 -8.74 -12.57
C ARG A 21 -1.67 -8.53 -11.07
N GLY A 22 -1.18 -9.49 -10.29
CA GLY A 22 -0.99 -9.30 -8.86
C GLY A 22 0.28 -8.47 -8.60
N PHE A 23 0.24 -7.63 -7.58
CA PHE A 23 1.42 -6.94 -7.06
C PHE A 23 1.50 -7.14 -5.56
N TRP A 24 2.68 -7.54 -5.08
CA TRP A 24 2.92 -7.76 -3.66
C TRP A 24 4.19 -7.03 -3.25
N VAL A 25 4.04 -5.86 -2.62
CA VAL A 25 5.17 -4.99 -2.26
C VAL A 25 6.22 -5.69 -1.39
N THR A 26 5.83 -6.61 -0.51
CA THR A 26 6.77 -7.37 0.31
C THR A 26 7.63 -8.31 -0.54
N GLN A 27 7.03 -8.98 -1.54
CA GLN A 27 7.79 -9.84 -2.45
C GLN A 27 8.69 -8.99 -3.35
N TRP A 28 8.16 -7.92 -3.93
CA TRP A 28 8.96 -7.00 -4.74
C TRP A 28 10.19 -6.47 -3.97
N LYS A 29 10.04 -6.08 -2.70
CA LYS A 29 11.19 -5.69 -1.86
C LYS A 29 12.19 -6.82 -1.62
N ARG A 30 11.73 -8.08 -1.48
CA ARG A 30 12.62 -9.24 -1.31
C ARG A 30 13.42 -9.53 -2.59
N ASP A 31 12.74 -9.49 -3.73
CA ASP A 31 13.35 -9.74 -5.04
C ASP A 31 14.40 -8.68 -5.40
N ASN A 32 14.20 -7.43 -4.92
CA ASN A 32 15.13 -6.32 -5.13
C ASN A 32 16.12 -6.13 -3.96
N LYS A 33 16.18 -7.05 -3.00
CA LYS A 33 17.03 -6.89 -1.80
C LYS A 33 18.54 -6.90 -2.11
N GLN A 34 18.93 -7.60 -3.17
CA GLN A 34 20.34 -7.71 -3.57
C GLN A 34 20.81 -6.51 -4.41
N ASP A 35 19.89 -5.79 -5.04
CA ASP A 35 20.14 -4.58 -5.82
C ASP A 35 19.30 -3.43 -5.25
N ASP A 36 19.80 -2.84 -4.17
CA ASP A 36 19.12 -1.77 -3.41
C ASP A 36 18.85 -0.51 -4.25
N LYS A 37 19.44 -0.42 -5.46
CA LYS A 37 19.26 0.70 -6.38
C LYS A 37 17.79 0.91 -6.74
N ALA A 38 17.04 -0.16 -7.02
CA ALA A 38 15.63 -0.04 -7.41
C ALA A 38 14.75 0.48 -6.26
N LEU A 39 15.01 0.04 -5.02
CA LEU A 39 14.32 0.53 -3.84
C LEU A 39 14.68 2.00 -3.56
N HIS A 40 15.96 2.34 -3.66
CA HIS A 40 16.46 3.69 -3.43
C HIS A 40 15.86 4.70 -4.42
N VAL A 41 15.91 4.41 -5.73
CA VAL A 41 15.35 5.26 -6.78
C VAL A 41 13.86 5.49 -6.54
N MET A 42 13.10 4.43 -6.22
CA MET A 42 11.67 4.56 -5.91
C MET A 42 11.43 5.46 -4.69
N LEU A 43 12.21 5.31 -3.61
CA LEU A 43 12.09 6.16 -2.42
C LEU A 43 12.46 7.62 -2.72
N GLU A 44 13.47 7.87 -3.55
CA GLU A 44 13.89 9.20 -3.96
C GLU A 44 12.80 9.92 -4.77
N GLU A 45 12.16 9.21 -5.70
CA GLU A 45 11.00 9.71 -6.45
C GLU A 45 9.83 10.06 -5.52
N LEU A 46 9.49 9.19 -4.58
CA LEU A 46 8.43 9.46 -3.60
C LEU A 46 8.76 10.69 -2.74
N CYS A 47 9.99 10.81 -2.25
CA CYS A 47 10.43 11.98 -1.50
C CYS A 47 10.36 13.27 -2.33
N THR A 48 10.68 13.20 -3.62
CA THR A 48 10.56 14.33 -4.55
C THR A 48 9.10 14.78 -4.69
N LEU A 49 8.17 13.83 -4.83
CA LEU A 49 6.73 14.14 -4.88
C LEU A 49 6.21 14.75 -3.58
N ILE A 50 6.69 14.26 -2.42
CA ILE A 50 6.34 14.81 -1.10
C ILE A 50 6.83 16.25 -0.97
N ARG A 51 8.10 16.53 -1.30
CA ARG A 51 8.66 17.89 -1.25
C ARG A 51 7.96 18.85 -2.20
N ALA A 52 7.48 18.35 -3.35
CA ALA A 52 6.70 19.13 -4.30
C ALA A 52 5.22 19.30 -3.90
N GLY A 53 4.77 18.75 -2.77
CA GLY A 53 3.37 18.80 -2.34
C GLY A 53 2.40 17.99 -3.20
N LYS A 54 2.92 17.14 -4.11
CA LYS A 54 2.12 16.28 -5.02
C LYS A 54 1.72 14.96 -4.37
N LEU A 55 2.37 14.61 -3.26
CA LEU A 55 2.06 13.43 -2.46
C LEU A 55 2.03 13.81 -1.00
N ALA A 56 0.90 13.60 -0.34
CA ALA A 56 0.72 13.81 1.08
C ALA A 56 0.28 12.50 1.75
N ALA A 57 0.59 12.34 3.03
CA ALA A 57 0.01 11.28 3.82
C ALA A 57 -1.52 11.47 3.89
N PRO A 58 -2.31 10.38 3.93
CA PRO A 58 -3.73 10.48 4.26
C PRO A 58 -3.92 10.99 5.69
N PHE A 59 -5.15 11.27 6.08
CA PHE A 59 -5.46 11.60 7.46
C PHE A 59 -5.00 10.46 8.39
N CYS A 60 -4.28 10.81 9.45
CA CYS A 60 -3.69 9.87 10.40
C CYS A 60 -4.21 10.15 11.81
N SER A 61 -4.52 9.08 12.54
CA SER A 61 -4.78 9.14 13.98
C SER A 61 -3.58 8.57 14.69
N GLU A 62 -2.91 9.41 15.48
CA GLU A 62 -1.79 9.00 16.32
C GLU A 62 -2.33 8.36 17.60
N VAL A 63 -1.76 7.21 17.96
CA VAL A 63 -2.16 6.43 19.14
C VAL A 63 -0.90 6.01 19.86
N THR A 64 -0.85 6.21 21.18
CA THR A 64 0.32 5.79 21.97
C THR A 64 0.50 4.28 21.92
N MET A 65 1.74 3.81 22.02
CA MET A 65 2.03 2.37 22.08
C MET A 65 1.28 1.64 23.20
N LYS A 66 0.97 2.31 24.32
CA LYS A 66 0.18 1.73 25.43
C LYS A 66 -1.26 1.39 25.02
N ASP A 67 -1.80 2.13 24.05
CA ASP A 67 -3.17 2.02 23.56
C ASP A 67 -3.27 1.28 22.22
N PHE A 68 -2.28 0.44 21.86
CA PHE A 68 -2.25 -0.22 20.55
C PHE A 68 -3.49 -1.06 20.24
N HIS A 69 -4.15 -1.62 21.26
CA HIS A 69 -5.41 -2.34 21.11
C HIS A 69 -6.51 -1.44 20.49
N LYS A 70 -6.62 -0.19 20.93
CA LYS A 70 -7.57 0.79 20.37
C LYS A 70 -7.26 1.10 18.91
N ALA A 71 -5.97 1.25 18.59
CA ALA A 71 -5.52 1.44 17.21
C ALA A 71 -5.89 0.24 16.33
N LEU A 72 -5.71 -0.99 16.84
CA LEU A 72 -6.06 -2.21 16.11
C LEU A 72 -7.56 -2.33 15.88
N ASP A 73 -8.38 -2.13 16.92
CA ASP A 73 -9.84 -2.18 16.83
C ASP A 73 -10.36 -1.16 15.82
N ASN A 74 -9.82 0.06 15.84
CA ASN A 74 -10.17 1.09 14.88
C ASN A 74 -9.71 0.74 13.46
N ALA A 75 -8.55 0.10 13.29
CA ALA A 75 -8.01 -0.30 11.99
C ALA A 75 -8.75 -1.47 11.33
N MET A 76 -9.57 -2.22 12.07
CA MET A 76 -10.37 -3.34 11.56
C MET A 76 -11.81 -2.97 11.20
N LYS A 77 -12.26 -1.75 11.53
CA LYS A 77 -13.61 -1.29 11.17
C LYS A 77 -13.77 -1.18 9.63
N PRO A 78 -14.96 -1.42 9.07
CA PRO A 78 -15.23 -1.08 7.68
C PRO A 78 -15.11 0.43 7.44
N TYR A 79 -14.74 0.82 6.21
CA TYR A 79 -14.76 2.22 5.75
C TYR A 79 -13.94 3.21 6.59
N ILE A 80 -12.73 2.85 6.99
CA ILE A 80 -11.86 3.74 7.77
C ILE A 80 -11.30 4.85 6.88
N SER A 81 -11.46 6.10 7.33
CA SER A 81 -10.90 7.31 6.69
C SER A 81 -9.55 7.75 7.28
N ALA A 82 -9.15 7.19 8.43
CA ALA A 82 -7.96 7.60 9.19
C ALA A 82 -6.98 6.44 9.39
N LYS A 83 -5.74 6.56 8.91
CA LYS A 83 -4.69 5.58 9.19
C LYS A 83 -4.28 5.67 10.66
N GLN A 84 -4.32 4.54 11.37
CA GLN A 84 -3.83 4.48 12.76
C GLN A 84 -2.29 4.39 12.75
N ILE A 85 -1.62 5.32 13.43
CA ILE A 85 -0.15 5.40 13.54
C ILE A 85 0.22 5.26 15.01
N LEU A 86 1.06 4.28 15.32
CA LEU A 86 1.56 4.10 16.68
C LEU A 86 2.72 5.07 16.92
N VAL A 87 2.63 5.83 18.00
CA VAL A 87 3.66 6.78 18.45
C VAL A 87 4.17 6.38 19.84
N MET A 88 5.46 6.63 20.09
CA MET A 88 6.12 6.28 21.37
C MET A 88 5.85 7.33 22.45
#